data_AF-A0A1W6CJQ6-F1
#
_entry.id   AF-A0A1W6CJQ6-F1
#
_cell.length_a   1.000
_cell.length_b   1.000
_cell.length_c   1.000
_cell.angle_alpha   90.00
_cell.angle_beta   90.00
_cell.angle_gamma   90.00
#
_symmetry.space_group_name_H-M   'P 1'
#
loop_
_entity.id
_entity.type
_entity.pdbx_description
1 polymer ?
#
loop_
_entity_poly.entity_id
_entity_poly.type
_entity_poly.pdbx_seq_one_letter_code
_entity_poly.pdbx_strand_id
1 'polypeptide(L)' 'MIDTTPSIGNIIRLFGWAVVAYNAVSYSYALVSTLADASVAAYAPLILMEGSIFIGGGLIIVWVGRLIRRRTEQPVKTSA' A
#
# COMPACT_ATOMS: atom_id res chain seq x y z
N MET A 1 -29.54 5.40 13.87
CA MET A 1 -29.15 4.61 12.68
C MET A 1 -27.71 4.99 12.38
N ILE A 2 -26.73 4.14 12.70
CA ILE A 2 -25.33 4.41 12.38
C ILE A 2 -25.20 4.16 10.88
N ASP A 3 -24.85 5.19 10.12
CA ASP A 3 -24.55 5.04 8.69
C ASP A 3 -23.23 4.27 8.58
N THR A 4 -23.33 2.94 8.51
CA THR A 4 -22.19 2.02 8.52
C THR A 4 -21.52 1.90 7.15
N THR A 5 -21.93 2.69 6.16
CA THR A 5 -21.43 2.58 4.79
C THR A 5 -19.98 3.09 4.74
N PRO A 6 -18.97 2.22 4.55
CA PRO A 6 -17.58 2.66 4.54
C PRO A 6 -17.37 3.61 3.35
N SER A 7 -16.83 4.81 3.62
CA SER A 7 -16.54 5.77 2.55
C SER A 7 -15.60 5.15 1.51
N ILE A 8 -15.83 5.43 0.23
CA ILE A 8 -15.02 4.88 -0.89
C ILE A 8 -13.52 5.12 -0.65
N GLY A 9 -13.16 6.29 -0.10
CA GLY A 9 -11.77 6.60 0.26
C GLY A 9 -11.19 5.69 1.34
N ASN A 10 -11.98 5.22 2.31
CA ASN A 10 -11.55 4.22 3.30
C ASN A 10 -11.38 2.83 2.67
N ILE A 11 -12.26 2.42 1.75
CA ILE A 11 -12.15 1.13 1.04
C ILE A 11 -10.87 1.09 0.21
N ILE A 12 -10.62 2.12 -0.60
CA ILE A 12 -9.39 2.25 -1.41
C ILE A 12 -8.15 2.23 -0.52
N ARG A 13 -8.21 2.91 0.63
CA ARG A 13 -7.08 2.94 1.57
C ARG A 13 -6.81 1.56 2.19
N LEU A 14 -7.85 0.81 2.53
CA LEU A 14 -7.71 -0.56 3.05
C LEU A 14 -7.12 -1.49 1.99
N PHE A 15 -7.58 -1.38 0.74
CA PHE A 15 -7.03 -2.13 -0.37
C PHE A 15 -5.53 -1.82 -0.59
N GLY A 16 -5.15 -0.55 -0.58
CA GLY A 16 -3.75 -0.14 -0.67
C GLY A 16 -2.89 -0.75 0.44
N TRP A 17 -3.40 -0.80 1.68
CA TRP A 17 -2.70 -1.46 2.79
C TRP A 17 -2.60 -2.98 2.62
N ALA A 18 -3.62 -3.63 2.08
CA ALA A 18 -3.56 -5.06 1.78
C ALA A 18 -2.47 -5.37 0.74
N VAL A 19 -2.35 -4.53 -0.31
CA VAL A 19 -1.27 -4.64 -1.31
C VAL A 19 0.09 -4.45 -0.66
N VAL A 20 0.27 -3.45 0.20
CA VAL A 20 1.53 -3.23 0.93
C VAL A 20 1.89 -4.43 1.78
N ALA A 21 0.95 -4.95 2.58
CA ALA A 21 1.20 -6.07 3.48
C ALA A 21 1.57 -7.34 2.71
N TYR A 22 0.81 -7.67 1.65
CA TYR A 22 1.08 -8.83 0.81
C TYR A 22 2.47 -8.78 0.18
N ASN A 23 2.84 -7.64 -0.42
CA ASN A 23 4.15 -7.49 -1.06
C ASN A 23 5.29 -7.46 -0.03
N ALA A 24 5.10 -6.80 1.11
CA ALA A 24 6.09 -6.80 2.17
C ALA A 24 6.41 -8.22 2.65
N VAL A 25 5.40 -9.06 2.88
CA VAL A 25 5.61 -10.46 3.27
C VAL A 25 6.27 -11.25 2.14
N SER A 26 5.76 -11.14 0.92
CA SER A 26 6.24 -11.91 -0.23
C SER A 26 7.71 -11.62 -0.56
N TYR A 27 8.08 -10.34 -0.66
CA TYR A 27 9.47 -9.95 -0.96
C TYR A 27 10.41 -10.15 0.22
N SER A 28 9.93 -10.07 1.47
CA SER A 28 10.76 -10.44 2.63
C SER A 28 11.10 -11.92 2.61
N TYR A 29 10.12 -12.78 2.33
CA TYR A 29 10.35 -14.22 2.20
C TYR A 29 11.30 -14.54 1.04
N ALA A 30 11.07 -13.93 -0.14
CA ALA A 30 11.94 -14.07 -1.29
C ALA A 30 13.38 -13.67 -0.95
N LEU A 31 13.58 -12.50 -0.32
CA LEU A 31 14.89 -12.01 0.08
C LEU A 31 15.60 -12.97 1.04
N VAL A 32 14.91 -13.46 2.07
CA VAL A 32 15.49 -14.43 3.02
C VAL A 32 15.88 -15.73 2.29
N SER A 33 15.01 -16.24 1.42
CA SER A 33 15.30 -17.46 0.65
C SER A 33 16.50 -17.30 -0.28
N THR A 34 16.63 -16.13 -0.93
CA THR A 34 17.74 -15.83 -1.85
C THR A 34 19.04 -15.60 -1.10
N LEU A 35 19.01 -14.97 0.06
CA LEU A 35 20.21 -14.76 0.88
C LEU A 35 20.72 -16.06 1.52
N ALA A 36 19.84 -17.04 1.73
CA ALA A 36 20.22 -18.36 2.24
C ALA A 36 20.93 -19.24 1.20
N ASP A 37 20.83 -18.90 -0.10
CA ASP A 37 21.44 -19.65 -1.19
C ASP A 37 22.55 -18.83 -1.88
N ALA A 38 23.80 -19.26 -1.69
CA ALA A 38 24.99 -18.60 -2.21
C ALA A 38 25.01 -18.48 -3.75
N SER A 39 24.30 -19.35 -4.47
CA SER A 39 24.24 -19.32 -5.94
C SER A 39 23.40 -18.17 -6.48
N VAL A 40 22.43 -17.70 -5.69
CA VAL A 40 21.46 -16.66 -6.09
C VAL A 40 21.54 -15.40 -5.24
N ALA A 41 22.36 -15.37 -4.19
CA ALA A 41 22.53 -14.22 -3.31
C ALA A 41 22.86 -12.90 -4.05
N ALA A 42 23.54 -12.98 -5.20
CA ALA A 42 23.84 -11.81 -6.04
C ALA A 42 22.58 -11.09 -6.58
N TYR A 43 21.43 -11.78 -6.62
CA TYR A 43 20.14 -11.21 -7.05
C TYR A 43 19.35 -10.54 -5.92
N ALA A 44 19.80 -10.62 -4.66
CA ALA A 44 19.11 -10.00 -3.52
C ALA A 44 18.84 -8.48 -3.69
N PRO A 45 19.76 -7.67 -4.25
CA PRO A 45 19.48 -6.25 -4.51
C PRO A 45 18.33 -6.02 -5.51
N LEU A 46 18.19 -6.92 -6.50
CA LEU A 46 17.11 -6.83 -7.50
C LEU A 46 15.75 -7.09 -6.83
N ILE A 47 15.67 -8.09 -5.95
CA ILE A 47 14.47 -8.41 -5.17
C ILE A 47 14.08 -7.24 -4.27
N LEU A 48 15.06 -6.60 -3.61
CA LEU A 48 14.81 -5.40 -2.82
C LEU A 48 14.27 -4.23 -3.65
N MET A 49 14.88 -3.98 -4.81
CA MET A 49 14.43 -2.92 -5.73
C MET A 49 12.99 -3.18 -6.18
N GLU A 50 12.70 -4.38 -6.66
CA GLU A 50 11.37 -4.76 -7.14
C GLU A 50 10.32 -4.68 -6.02
N GLY A 51 10.62 -5.24 -4.84
CA GLY A 51 9.74 -5.16 -3.67
C GLY A 51 9.45 -3.72 -3.25
N SER A 52 10.45 -2.83 -3.32
CA SER A 52 10.27 -1.41 -3.00
C SER A 52 9.31 -0.71 -3.96
N ILE A 53 9.32 -1.07 -5.25
CA ILE A 53 8.41 -0.51 -6.27
C ILE A 53 6.97 -0.94 -5.98
N PHE A 54 6.72 -2.23 -5.72
CA PHE A 54 5.37 -2.71 -5.44
C PHE A 54 4.80 -2.20 -4.12
N ILE A 55 5.63 -2.14 -3.06
CA ILE A 55 5.25 -1.51 -1.78
C ILE A 55 4.95 -0.02 -2.01
N GLY A 56 5.79 0.68 -2.77
CA GLY A 56 5.58 2.08 -3.15
C GLY A 56 4.25 2.28 -3.87
N GLY A 57 3.92 1.43 -4.85
CA GLY A 57 2.63 1.44 -5.53
C GLY A 57 1.44 1.28 -4.58
N GLY A 58 1.52 0.35 -3.63
CA GLY A 58 0.50 0.19 -2.58
C GLY A 58 0.34 1.45 -1.70
N LEU A 59 1.45 2.09 -1.32
CA LEU A 59 1.44 3.34 -0.56
C LEU A 59 0.85 4.51 -1.35
N ILE A 60 1.05 4.56 -2.66
CA ILE A 60 0.40 5.55 -3.54
C ILE A 60 -1.13 5.34 -3.50
N ILE A 61 -1.61 4.11 -3.57
CA ILE A 61 -3.05 3.80 -3.45
C ILE A 61 -3.60 4.26 -2.09
N VAL A 62 -2.87 4.00 -0.99
CA VAL A 62 -3.22 4.49 0.36
C VAL A 62 -3.33 6.02 0.38
N TRP A 63 -2.39 6.71 -0.27
CA TRP A 63 -2.38 8.16 -0.36
C TRP A 63 -3.57 8.70 -1.17
N VAL A 64 -3.88 8.08 -2.32
CA VAL A 64 -5.06 8.42 -3.14
C VAL A 64 -6.36 8.20 -2.35
N GLY A 65 -6.51 7.07 -1.65
CA GLY A 65 -7.67 6.82 -0.79
C GLY A 65 -7.84 7.88 0.29
N ARG A 66 -6.72 8.34 0.90
CA ARG A 66 -6.72 9.45 1.86
C ARG A 66 -7.14 10.78 1.21
N LEU A 67 -6.70 11.06 -0.02
CA LEU A 67 -7.06 12.28 -0.75
C LEU A 67 -8.56 12.30 -1.11
N ILE A 68 -9.10 11.18 -1.63
CA ILE A 68 -10.53 11.05 -1.96
C ILE A 68 -11.37 11.28 -0.72
N ARG A 69 -11.02 10.61 0.39
CA ARG A 69 -11.71 10.75 1.67
C ARG A 69 -11.76 12.21 2.13
N ARG A 70 -10.63 12.93 2.06
CA ARG A 70 -10.57 14.35 2.44
C ARG A 70 -11.47 15.23 1.58
N ARG A 71 -11.63 14.94 0.29
CA ARG A 71 -12.49 15.71 -0.62
C ARG A 71 -13.98 15.42 -0.40
N THR A 72 -14.33 14.19 -0.04
CA THR A 72 -15.73 13.81 0.24
C THR A 72 -16.22 14.23 1.63
N GLU A 73 -15.31 14.35 2.61
CA GLU A 73 -15.65 14.68 4.00
C GLU A 73 -15.52 16.19 4.31
N GLN A 74 -15.06 17.03 3.38
CA GLN A 74 -14.97 18.47 3.64
C GLN A 74 -16.37 19.12 3.58
N PRO A 75 -16.86 19.73 4.68
CA PRO A 75 -18.07 20.53 4.61
C PRO A 75 -17.81 21.69 3.67
N VAL A 76 -18.72 21.90 2.71
CA VAL A 76 -18.75 23.13 1.90
C VAL A 76 -18.61 24.28 2.89
N LYS A 77 -17.48 24.98 2.86
CA LYS A 77 -17.35 26.25 3.58
C LYS A 77 -18.37 27.16 2.91
N THR A 78 -19.56 27.25 3.49
CA THR A 78 -20.52 28.30 3.20
C THR A 78 -19.82 29.60 3.58
N SER A 79 -19.17 30.22 2.60
CA SER A 79 -18.77 31.61 2.69
C SER A 79 -20.06 32.41 2.83
N ALA A 80 -20.30 32.86 4.06
CA ALA A 80 -21.25 33.93 4.38
C ALA A 80 -20.73 35.26 3.83
#